data_AF-A0A7W0AAM1-F1
#
_entry.id   AF-A0A7W0AAM1-F1
#
_cell.length_a   1.000
_cell.length_b   1.000
_cell.length_c   1.000
_cell.angle_alpha   90.00
_cell.angle_beta   90.00
_cell.angle_gamma   90.00
#
_symmetry.space_group_name_H-M   'P 1'
#
loop_
_entity.id
_entity.type
_entity.pdbx_description
1 polymer ?
#
loop_
_entity_poly.entity_id
_entity_poly.type
_entity_poly.pdbx_seq_one_letter_code
_entity_poly.pdbx_strand_id
1 'polypeptide(L)'
;MPENHDRSELWIPDNPDGSGWADVDWTSVAKGSRYHYQHGEPLDQAIASRPPYYRVMTRLESERIQAHENTYYVTAASLADFVGELVWHGGDEAIWHIEPCTKPPLEAQVCDPQRGW
;
A
#
# COMPACT_ATOMS: atom_id res chain seq x y z
N MET A 1 12.74 -14.00 -34.34
CA MET A 1 11.46 -13.42 -33.85
C MET A 1 11.41 -13.73 -32.37
N PRO A 2 11.49 -12.75 -31.46
CA PRO A 2 11.40 -13.07 -30.05
C PRO A 2 9.95 -13.46 -29.72
N GLU A 3 9.83 -14.45 -28.85
CA GLU A 3 8.60 -15.08 -28.40
C GLU A 3 7.66 -14.04 -27.80
N ASN A 4 6.42 -14.04 -28.28
CA ASN A 4 5.33 -13.32 -27.66
C ASN A 4 5.01 -14.05 -26.35
N HIS A 5 5.70 -13.69 -25.25
CA HIS A 5 5.29 -14.10 -23.91
C HIS A 5 3.92 -13.46 -23.68
N ASP A 6 2.88 -14.26 -23.89
CA ASP A 6 1.53 -13.94 -23.47
C ASP A 6 1.57 -13.75 -21.96
N ARG A 7 1.53 -12.49 -21.52
CA ARG A 7 1.57 -12.09 -20.11
C ARG A 7 0.26 -12.42 -19.38
N SER A 8 -0.62 -13.20 -19.99
CA SER A 8 -1.89 -13.70 -19.45
C SER A 8 -1.69 -14.63 -18.26
N GLU A 9 -0.56 -15.31 -18.13
CA GLU A 9 -0.28 -16.22 -17.01
C GLU A 9 -0.06 -15.51 -15.66
N LEU A 10 0.19 -14.19 -15.67
CA LEU A 10 0.29 -13.35 -14.47
C LEU A 10 -1.03 -12.63 -14.14
N TRP A 11 -2.06 -12.81 -14.96
CA TRP A 11 -3.37 -12.24 -14.75
C TRP A 11 -4.22 -13.22 -13.95
N ILE A 12 -4.54 -12.86 -12.70
CA ILE A 12 -5.64 -13.50 -11.97
C ILE A 12 -6.92 -13.12 -12.73
N PRO A 13 -7.70 -14.09 -13.24
CA PRO A 13 -8.89 -13.80 -14.04
C PRO A 13 -9.86 -12.92 -13.27
N ASP A 14 -10.57 -12.04 -14.00
CA ASP A 14 -11.79 -11.41 -13.51
C ASP A 14 -12.64 -12.47 -12.82
N ASN A 15 -13.13 -12.14 -11.62
CA ASN A 15 -13.88 -13.08 -10.80
C ASN A 15 -15.03 -13.70 -11.62
N PRO A 16 -15.07 -15.04 -11.80
CA PRO A 16 -16.00 -15.68 -12.74
C PRO A 16 -17.49 -15.50 -12.39
N ASP A 17 -17.80 -15.06 -11.17
CA ASP A 17 -19.18 -14.76 -10.73
C ASP A 17 -19.63 -13.32 -11.00
N GLY A 18 -18.73 -12.45 -11.48
CA GLY A 18 -19.02 -11.05 -11.78
C GLY A 18 -19.19 -10.12 -10.57
N SER A 19 -18.89 -10.58 -9.35
CA SER A 19 -19.12 -9.82 -8.10
C SER A 19 -18.06 -8.74 -7.82
N GLY A 20 -17.00 -8.66 -8.62
CA GLY A 20 -15.87 -7.75 -8.43
C GLY A 20 -14.97 -8.09 -7.24
N TRP A 21 -15.38 -9.00 -6.35
CA TRP A 21 -14.69 -9.43 -5.14
C TRP A 21 -14.33 -10.92 -5.21
N ALA A 22 -13.06 -11.26 -5.35
CA ALA A 22 -12.63 -12.65 -5.36
C ALA A 22 -11.98 -13.07 -4.04
N ASP A 23 -12.16 -14.34 -3.69
CA ASP A 23 -11.42 -14.97 -2.61
C ASP A 23 -9.93 -14.90 -2.92
N VAL A 24 -9.17 -14.50 -1.92
CA VAL A 24 -7.71 -14.48 -2.03
C VAL A 24 -7.17 -15.83 -1.58
N ASP A 25 -6.94 -16.76 -2.53
CA ASP A 25 -6.18 -17.97 -2.24
C ASP A 25 -4.68 -17.74 -2.44
N TRP A 26 -4.02 -17.27 -1.39
CA TRP A 26 -2.56 -17.21 -1.37
C TRP A 26 -1.90 -18.56 -1.02
N THR A 27 -2.66 -19.62 -0.67
CA THR A 27 -2.24 -20.93 -0.12
C THR A 27 -1.22 -20.91 1.08
N SER A 28 -0.55 -19.79 1.38
CA SER A 28 0.62 -19.67 2.25
C SER A 28 0.61 -18.42 3.14
N VAL A 29 -0.54 -17.77 3.33
CA VAL A 29 -0.72 -16.80 4.43
C VAL A 29 -1.43 -17.53 5.59
N ALA A 30 -0.83 -18.65 5.99
CA ALA A 30 -1.11 -19.54 7.11
C ALA A 30 -2.60 -19.71 7.55
N LYS A 31 -3.30 -20.68 6.95
CA LYS A 31 -4.57 -21.29 7.42
C LYS A 31 -5.83 -20.42 7.28
N GLY A 32 -6.36 -20.38 6.05
CA GLY A 32 -7.79 -20.17 5.78
C GLY A 32 -8.16 -18.84 5.13
N SER A 33 -9.22 -18.90 4.33
CA SER A 33 -9.87 -17.87 3.51
C SER A 33 -10.33 -16.63 4.31
N ARG A 34 -9.39 -15.83 4.81
CA ARG A 34 -9.70 -14.64 5.63
C ARG A 34 -9.86 -13.35 4.83
N TYR A 35 -9.47 -13.35 3.56
CA TYR A 35 -9.33 -12.12 2.78
C TYR A 35 -10.03 -12.26 1.43
N HIS A 36 -10.69 -11.17 1.03
CA HIS A 36 -11.27 -10.99 -0.30
C HIS A 36 -10.56 -9.80 -0.95
N TYR A 37 -10.23 -9.89 -2.23
CA TYR A 37 -9.70 -8.76 -2.99
C TYR A 37 -10.76 -8.25 -3.95
N GLN A 38 -10.83 -6.94 -4.12
CA GLN A 38 -11.63 -6.31 -5.15
C GLN A 38 -10.71 -5.79 -6.25
N HIS A 39 -11.08 -5.98 -7.51
CA HIS A 39 -10.41 -5.24 -8.58
C HIS A 39 -10.65 -3.74 -8.39
N GLY A 40 -9.56 -2.97 -8.41
CA GLY A 40 -9.62 -1.51 -8.34
C GLY A 40 -10.09 -0.87 -9.64
N GLU A 41 -10.36 0.43 -9.58
CA GLU A 41 -10.61 1.26 -10.77
C GLU A 41 -9.43 1.22 -11.76
N PRO A 42 -9.65 1.53 -13.05
CA PRO A 42 -8.56 1.72 -14.00
C PRO A 42 -7.49 2.66 -13.44
N LEU A 43 -6.21 2.33 -13.66
CA LEU A 43 -5.08 3.00 -13.00
C LEU A 43 -5.13 4.53 -13.09
N ASP A 44 -5.46 5.08 -14.26
CA ASP A 44 -5.54 6.54 -14.45
C ASP A 44 -6.65 7.20 -13.62
N GLN A 45 -7.80 6.53 -13.50
CA GLN A 45 -8.91 7.00 -12.66
C GLN A 45 -8.53 6.92 -11.18
N ALA A 46 -7.92 5.80 -10.78
CA ALA A 46 -7.42 5.60 -9.43
C ALA A 46 -6.32 6.61 -9.06
N ILE A 47 -5.48 7.04 -10.00
CA ILE A 47 -4.49 8.10 -9.77
C ILE A 47 -5.18 9.46 -9.60
N ALA A 48 -6.15 9.77 -10.47
CA ALA A 48 -6.86 11.05 -10.43
C ALA A 48 -7.69 11.23 -9.14
N SER A 49 -8.17 10.15 -8.53
CA SER A 49 -8.97 10.17 -7.31
C SER A 49 -8.15 10.11 -6.02
N ARG A 50 -6.81 9.98 -6.09
CA ARG A 50 -5.96 9.83 -4.89
C ARG A 50 -6.01 11.09 -4.02
N PRO A 51 -6.08 10.93 -2.68
CA PRO A 51 -5.78 12.02 -1.77
C PRO A 51 -4.33 12.48 -1.99
N PRO A 52 -3.98 13.74 -1.73
CA PRO A 52 -2.61 14.23 -1.93
C PRO A 52 -1.60 13.59 -0.95
N TYR A 53 -2.07 13.22 0.25
CA TYR A 53 -1.26 12.58 1.28
C TYR A 53 -1.98 11.39 1.89
N TYR A 54 -1.21 10.58 2.61
CA TYR A 54 -1.67 9.51 3.48
C TYR A 54 -1.04 9.68 4.85
N ARG A 55 -1.83 9.42 5.89
CA ARG A 55 -1.35 9.23 7.24
C ARG A 55 -1.05 7.76 7.43
N VAL A 56 0.22 7.43 7.63
CA VAL A 56 0.67 6.07 7.94
C VAL A 56 0.96 6.01 9.43
N MET A 57 0.23 5.17 10.14
CA MET A 57 0.47 4.88 11.54
C MET A 57 1.15 3.53 11.68
N THR A 58 2.24 3.54 12.41
CA THR A 58 3.01 2.33 12.73
C THR A 58 3.02 2.13 14.23
N ARG A 59 3.27 0.90 14.63
CA ARG A 59 3.41 0.53 16.03
C ARG A 59 4.68 -0.27 16.20
N LEU A 60 5.53 0.20 17.11
CA LEU A 60 6.68 -0.57 17.55
C LEU A 60 6.20 -1.54 18.63
N GLU A 61 6.24 -2.84 18.34
CA GLU A 61 5.95 -3.89 19.32
C GLU A 61 7.22 -4.73 19.52
N SER A 62 7.89 -4.54 20.66
CA SER A 62 9.08 -5.30 21.03
C SER A 62 9.02 -5.67 22.50
N GLU A 63 9.51 -6.85 22.88
CA GLU A 63 9.58 -7.27 24.29
C GLU A 63 10.51 -6.37 25.14
N ARG A 64 11.36 -5.57 24.47
CA ARG A 64 12.43 -4.78 25.09
C ARG A 64 12.11 -3.29 25.19
N ILE A 65 11.08 -2.81 24.48
CA ILE A 65 10.76 -1.39 24.35
C ILE A 65 9.29 -1.19 24.67
N GLN A 66 8.97 -0.10 25.38
CA GLN A 66 7.58 0.27 25.60
C GLN A 66 6.91 0.54 24.24
N ALA A 67 5.78 -0.12 24.01
CA ALA A 67 5.02 0.05 22.79
C ALA A 67 4.64 1.52 22.60
N HIS A 68 4.91 2.04 21.40
CA HIS A 68 4.54 3.39 21.01
C HIS A 68 4.14 3.40 19.53
N GLU A 69 3.37 4.42 19.19
CA GLU A 69 2.85 4.65 17.85
C GLU A 69 3.62 5.80 17.20
N ASN A 70 4.04 5.61 15.95
CA ASN A 70 4.60 6.69 15.13
C ASN A 70 3.58 7.08 14.06
N THR A 71 3.56 8.37 13.73
CA THR A 71 2.69 8.92 12.69
C THR A 71 3.53 9.57 11.61
N TYR A 72 3.39 9.07 10.38
CA TYR A 72 4.02 9.61 9.19
C TYR A 72 2.97 10.20 8.27
N TYR A 73 3.34 11.28 7.59
CA TYR A 73 2.53 11.89 6.53
C TYR A 73 3.30 11.77 5.23
N VAL A 74 2.79 10.97 4.30
CA VAL A 74 3.49 10.57 3.09
C VAL A 74 2.70 11.06 1.88
N THR A 75 3.37 11.58 0.86
CA THR A 75 2.68 11.96 -0.38
C THR A 75 2.11 10.73 -1.08
N ALA A 76 1.03 10.89 -1.84
CA ALA A 76 0.46 9.78 -2.61
C ALA A 76 1.42 9.18 -3.64
N ALA A 77 2.37 9.98 -4.15
CA ALA A 77 3.40 9.51 -5.06
C ALA A 77 4.45 8.63 -4.37
N SER A 78 4.76 8.92 -3.11
CA SER A 78 5.78 8.19 -2.33
C SER A 78 5.24 7.06 -1.48
N LEU A 79 3.91 6.87 -1.41
CA LEU A 79 3.30 5.89 -0.50
C LEU A 79 3.80 4.46 -0.73
N ALA A 80 3.87 4.03 -2.00
CA ALA A 80 4.29 2.67 -2.33
C ALA A 80 5.75 2.42 -1.92
N ASP A 81 6.64 3.37 -2.21
CA ASP A 81 8.05 3.30 -1.84
C ASP A 81 8.22 3.28 -0.32
N PHE A 82 7.53 4.17 0.40
CA PHE A 82 7.56 4.22 1.87
C PHE A 82 7.09 2.92 2.52
N VAL A 83 5.97 2.36 2.05
CA VAL A 83 5.44 1.09 2.57
C VAL A 83 6.42 -0.04 2.28
N GLY A 84 7.00 -0.08 1.07
CA GLY A 84 8.03 -1.04 0.72
C GLY A 84 9.24 -0.96 1.66
N GLU A 85 9.79 0.25 1.84
CA GLU A 85 10.90 0.50 2.77
C GLU A 85 10.57 0.03 4.18
N LEU A 86 9.39 0.34 4.70
CA LEU A 86 8.98 -0.06 6.04
C LEU A 86 8.83 -1.59 6.17
N VAL A 87 8.30 -2.27 5.16
CA VAL A 87 8.21 -3.74 5.15
C VAL A 87 9.59 -4.40 5.13
N TRP A 88 10.55 -3.83 4.39
CA TRP A 88 11.89 -4.41 4.27
C TRP A 88 12.86 -3.99 5.38
N HIS A 89 12.68 -2.80 5.95
CA HIS A 89 13.66 -2.17 6.83
C HIS A 89 13.09 -1.69 8.18
N GLY A 90 11.77 -1.79 8.40
CA GLY A 90 11.11 -1.33 9.63
C GLY A 90 11.49 -2.12 10.89
N GLY A 91 12.08 -3.31 10.76
CA GLY A 91 12.45 -4.14 11.90
C GLY A 91 11.23 -4.55 12.72
N ASP A 92 11.17 -4.13 13.99
CA ASP A 92 10.04 -4.40 14.91
C ASP A 92 8.85 -3.43 14.68
N GLU A 93 8.97 -2.50 13.73
CA GLU A 93 7.93 -1.53 13.42
C GLU A 93 6.90 -2.13 12.45
N ALA A 94 5.68 -2.32 12.94
CA ALA A 94 4.57 -2.86 12.15
C ALA A 94 3.67 -1.73 11.64
N ILE A 95 3.20 -1.85 10.40
CA ILE A 95 2.12 -0.98 9.89
C ILE A 95 0.84 -1.31 10.67
N TRP A 96 0.27 -0.29 11.31
CA TRP A 96 -0.99 -0.44 12.04
C TRP A 96 -2.18 -0.07 11.15
N HIS A 97 -2.17 1.11 10.53
CA HIS A 97 -3.12 1.48 9.48
C HIS A 97 -2.60 2.62 8.59
N ILE A 98 -3.17 2.70 7.39
CA ILE A 98 -2.90 3.75 6.41
C ILE A 98 -4.24 4.40 6.05
N GLU A 99 -4.30 5.73 6.13
CA GLU A 99 -5.54 6.48 5.89
C GLU A 99 -5.31 7.67 4.94
N PRO A 100 -6.28 8.00 4.07
CA PRO A 100 -6.27 9.24 3.29
C PRO A 100 -6.10 10.48 4.16
N CYS A 101 -5.24 11.41 3.73
CA CYS A 101 -5.05 12.69 4.40
C CYS A 101 -5.09 13.85 3.38
N THR A 102 -6.06 14.75 3.52
CA THR A 102 -6.19 15.93 2.65
C THR A 102 -5.48 17.17 3.20
N LYS A 103 -5.21 17.19 4.51
CA LYS A 103 -4.61 18.33 5.23
C LYS A 103 -3.55 17.81 6.23
N PRO A 104 -2.35 17.46 5.77
CA PRO A 104 -1.25 17.07 6.67
C PRO A 104 -0.78 18.29 7.49
N PRO A 105 -0.04 18.09 8.59
CA PRO A 105 0.59 19.17 9.35
C PRO A 105 1.57 19.95 8.46
N LEU A 106 1.80 21.23 8.79
CA LEU A 106 2.55 22.16 7.94
C LEU A 106 4.00 21.69 7.73
N GLU A 107 4.57 21.06 8.75
CA GLU A 107 5.92 20.48 8.76
C GLU A 107 6.06 19.32 7.77
N ALA A 108 4.97 18.61 7.47
CA ALA A 108 4.96 17.53 6.48
C ALA A 108 4.66 18.02 5.05
N GLN A 109 4.24 19.27 4.89
CA GLN A 109 3.98 19.88 3.57
C GLN A 109 5.25 20.43 2.91
N VAL A 110 6.41 20.29 3.56
CA VAL A 110 7.67 20.87 3.09
C VAL A 110 8.12 20.13 1.83
N CYS A 111 7.96 20.79 0.70
CA CYS A 111 8.49 20.40 -0.60
C CYS A 111 10.01 20.31 -0.50
N ASP A 112 10.59 19.16 -0.87
CA ASP A 112 12.03 19.01 -1.05
C ASP A 112 12.52 20.04 -2.08
N PRO A 113 13.37 21.02 -1.72
CA PRO A 113 13.90 22.00 -2.66
C PRO A 113 14.84 21.38 -3.72
N GLN A 114 15.15 20.08 -3.66
CA GLN A 114 16.07 19.40 -4.58
C GLN A 114 15.41 18.59 -5.71
N ARG A 115 14.07 18.44 -5.73
CA ARG A 115 13.35 17.88 -6.89
C ARG A 115 12.73 19.02 -7.71
N GLY A 116 13.54 19.59 -8.59
CA GLY A 116 13.13 20.62 -9.53
C GLY A 116 12.00 20.16 -10.45
N TRP A 117 11.08 21.09 -10.73
CA TRP A 117 10.12 21.03 -11.83
C TRP A 117 10.84 21.15 -13.18
#